data_AF-A0A0Q9YN65-F1
#
_entry.id   AF-A0A0Q9YN65-F1
#
_cell.length_a   1.000
_cell.length_b   1.000
_cell.length_c   1.000
_cell.angle_alpha   90.00
_cell.angle_beta   90.00
_cell.angle_gamma   90.00
#
_symmetry.space_group_name_H-M   'P 1'
#
loop_
_entity.id
_entity.type
_entity.pdbx_description
1 polymer ?
#
loop_
_entity_poly.entity_id
_entity_poly.type
_entity_poly.pdbx_seq_one_letter_code
_entity_poly.pdbx_strand_id
1 'polypeptide(L)'
;MHTKDAIKSGENVQRLFAVAVWRETPFFTDRERTALAWTEALTLISETHAPDDVYQELMKHFNEKEATDLTIAIATINSWNRLAVGFRKSPK
;
A
#
# COMPACT_ATOMS: atom_id res chain seq x y z
N MET A 1 9.63 -8.22 -7.55
CA MET A 1 10.60 -7.13 -7.32
C MET A 1 10.54 -6.68 -5.87
N HIS A 2 9.48 -5.99 -5.44
CA HIS A 2 9.39 -5.41 -4.10
C HIS A 2 9.49 -6.40 -2.92
N THR A 3 9.05 -7.65 -3.08
CA THR A 3 9.31 -8.70 -2.06
C THR A 3 10.80 -8.92 -1.83
N LYS A 4 11.61 -8.97 -2.89
CA LYS A 4 13.08 -9.13 -2.79
C LYS A 4 13.70 -7.90 -2.11
N ASP A 5 13.20 -6.70 -2.41
CA ASP A 5 13.70 -5.46 -1.82
C ASP A 5 13.34 -5.35 -0.33
N ALA A 6 12.10 -5.68 0.05
CA ALA A 6 11.66 -5.69 1.44
C ALA A 6 12.46 -6.69 2.30
N ILE A 7 12.74 -7.89 1.79
CA ILE A 7 13.62 -8.87 2.46
C ILE A 7 15.02 -8.27 2.67
N LYS A 8 15.60 -7.63 1.65
CA LYS A 8 16.92 -6.99 1.76
C LYS A 8 16.93 -5.85 2.77
N SER A 9 15.82 -5.14 2.93
CA SER A 9 15.64 -4.08 3.93
C SER A 9 15.33 -4.60 5.33
N GLY A 10 15.26 -5.93 5.53
CA GLY A 10 15.07 -6.55 6.84
C GLY A 10 13.61 -6.77 7.25
N GLU A 11 12.66 -6.70 6.32
CA GLU A 11 11.25 -7.00 6.60
C GLU A 11 11.07 -8.47 7.04
N ASN A 12 10.12 -8.69 7.94
CA ASN A 12 9.83 -10.00 8.48
C ASN A 12 9.07 -10.85 7.43
N VAL A 13 9.53 -12.10 7.23
CA VAL A 13 8.93 -13.03 6.25
C VAL A 13 7.46 -13.35 6.56
N GLN A 14 7.08 -13.48 7.83
CA GLN A 14 5.69 -13.69 8.25
C GLN A 14 4.81 -12.50 7.84
N ARG A 15 5.30 -11.27 8.06
CA ARG A 15 4.60 -10.04 7.63
C ARG A 15 4.47 -9.96 6.12
N LEU A 16 5.51 -10.33 5.36
CA LEU A 16 5.47 -10.38 3.90
C LEU A 16 4.39 -11.31 3.35
N PHE A 17 4.22 -12.50 3.96
CA PHE A 17 3.14 -13.41 3.58
C PHE A 17 1.77 -12.94 4.05
N ALA A 18 1.71 -12.28 5.20
CA ALA A 18 0.47 -11.80 5.81
C ALA A 18 -0.11 -10.53 5.14
N VAL A 19 0.68 -9.75 4.40
CA VAL A 19 0.24 -8.44 3.87
C VAL A 19 -0.99 -8.54 2.96
N ALA A 20 -1.18 -9.65 2.25
CA ALA A 20 -2.36 -9.88 1.41
C ALA A 20 -3.66 -10.08 2.22
N VAL A 21 -3.54 -10.41 3.51
CA VAL A 21 -4.65 -10.66 4.43
C VAL A 21 -4.54 -9.77 5.68
N TRP A 22 -3.87 -8.62 5.56
CA TRP A 22 -3.42 -7.80 6.68
C TRP A 22 -4.51 -7.45 7.70
N ARG A 23 -5.77 -7.31 7.25
CA ARG A 23 -6.94 -6.97 8.08
C ARG A 23 -7.17 -7.99 9.20
N GLU A 24 -6.93 -9.27 8.90
CA GLU A 24 -7.16 -10.43 9.77
C GLU A 24 -5.92 -10.82 10.57
N THR A 25 -4.88 -9.99 10.58
CA THR A 25 -3.60 -10.32 11.23
C THR A 25 -3.20 -9.27 12.27
N PRO A 26 -2.53 -9.68 13.37
CA PRO A 26 -2.09 -8.76 14.42
C PRO A 26 -0.72 -8.14 14.13
N PHE A 27 -0.11 -8.37 12.96
CA PHE A 27 1.31 -8.08 12.75
C PHE A 27 1.62 -6.63 12.38
N PHE A 28 0.60 -5.85 12.02
CA PHE A 28 0.74 -4.48 11.52
C PHE A 28 0.26 -3.49 12.58
N THR A 29 1.03 -2.42 12.76
CA THR A 29 0.66 -1.31 13.66
C THR A 29 -0.55 -0.54 13.12
N ASP A 30 -1.23 0.25 13.96
CA ASP A 30 -2.38 1.06 13.51
C ASP A 30 -2.02 2.01 12.37
N ARG A 31 -0.82 2.59 12.41
CA ARG A 31 -0.30 3.45 11.34
C ARG A 31 -0.10 2.67 10.03
N GLU A 32 0.42 1.44 10.10
CA GLU A 32 0.57 0.58 8.91
C GLU A 32 -0.79 0.11 8.36
N ARG A 33 -1.71 -0.29 9.24
CA ARG A 33 -3.09 -0.68 8.86
C ARG A 33 -3.81 0.47 8.17
N THR A 34 -3.62 1.69 8.66
CA THR A 34 -4.15 2.91 8.04
C THR A 34 -3.54 3.15 6.66
N ALA A 35 -2.21 2.99 6.51
CA ALA A 35 -1.56 3.10 5.20
C ALA A 35 -2.03 2.02 4.22
N LEU A 36 -2.24 0.78 4.68
CA LEU A 36 -2.76 -0.32 3.86
C LEU A 36 -4.22 -0.07 3.44
N ALA A 37 -5.07 0.43 4.33
CA ALA A 37 -6.43 0.84 4.00
C ALA A 37 -6.46 1.94 2.93
N TRP A 38 -5.60 2.96 3.07
CA TRP A 38 -5.47 4.01 2.06
C TRP A 38 -4.92 3.49 0.73
N THR A 39 -3.98 2.55 0.79
CA THR A 39 -3.43 1.87 -0.39
C THR A 39 -4.51 1.10 -1.16
N GLU A 40 -5.37 0.35 -0.47
CA GLU A 40 -6.50 -0.36 -1.09
C GLU A 40 -7.51 0.62 -1.70
N ALA A 41 -7.90 1.65 -0.93
CA ALA A 41 -8.85 2.67 -1.39
C ALA A 41 -8.39 3.33 -2.69
N LEU A 42 -7.15 3.82 -2.73
CA LEU A 42 -6.63 4.50 -3.93
C LEU A 42 -6.28 3.54 -5.08
N THR A 43 -5.90 2.30 -4.80
CA THR A 43 -5.65 1.30 -5.86
C THR A 43 -6.94 0.95 -6.60
N LEU A 44 -8.06 0.89 -5.87
CA LEU A 44 -9.40 0.64 -6.40
C LEU A 44 -10.23 1.93 -6.52
N ILE A 45 -9.61 3.08 -6.77
CA ILE A 45 -10.29 4.39 -6.73
C ILE A 45 -11.51 4.50 -7.66
N SER A 46 -11.53 3.76 -8.78
CA SER A 46 -12.68 3.70 -9.70
C SER A 46 -13.92 3.05 -9.09
N GLU A 47 -13.75 2.29 -8.00
CA GLU A 47 -14.80 1.60 -7.28
C GLU A 47 -15.06 2.27 -5.93
N THR A 48 -13.99 2.58 -5.18
CA THR A 48 -14.08 3.09 -3.80
C THR A 48 -14.33 4.60 -3.74
N HIS A 49 -13.94 5.35 -4.77
CA HIS A 49 -14.01 6.82 -4.81
C HIS A 49 -13.28 7.53 -3.65
N ALA A 50 -12.29 6.87 -3.02
CA ALA A 50 -11.52 7.40 -1.89
C ALA A 50 -12.41 7.94 -0.73
N PRO A 51 -13.07 7.04 0.04
CA PRO A 51 -14.06 7.43 1.05
C PRO A 51 -13.52 8.38 2.13
N ASP A 52 -14.37 9.31 2.58
CA ASP A 52 -14.02 10.32 3.60
C ASP A 52 -13.58 9.70 4.93
N ASP A 53 -14.19 8.59 5.35
CA ASP A 53 -13.85 7.92 6.60
C ASP A 53 -12.43 7.32 6.58
N VAL A 54 -12.00 6.77 5.43
CA VAL A 54 -10.63 6.28 5.24
C VAL A 54 -9.64 7.44 5.23
N TYR A 55 -9.98 8.56 4.58
CA TYR A 55 -9.15 9.76 4.60
C TYR A 55 -9.03 10.37 6.01
N GLN A 56 -10.14 10.45 6.74
CA GLN A 56 -10.13 10.93 8.12
C GLN A 56 -9.28 10.05 9.04
N GLU A 57 -9.34 8.72 8.87
CA GLU A 57 -8.47 7.82 9.60
C GLU A 57 -6.99 8.03 9.23
N LEU A 58 -6.67 8.22 7.95
CA LEU A 58 -5.32 8.58 7.50
C LEU A 58 -4.78 9.80 8.25
N MET A 59 -5.58 10.86 8.34
CA MET A 59 -5.17 12.12 8.98
C MET A 59 -5.01 12.02 10.51
N LYS A 60 -5.46 10.94 11.16
CA LYS A 60 -5.16 10.68 12.59
C LYS A 60 -3.75 10.15 12.80
N HIS A 61 -3.21 9.42 11.81
CA HIS A 61 -1.92 8.73 11.93
C HIS A 61 -0.81 9.37 11.12
N PHE A 62 -1.13 10.20 10.12
CA PHE A 62 -0.18 10.82 9.20
C PHE A 62 -0.38 12.34 9.18
N ASN A 63 0.72 13.09 9.16
CA ASN A 63 0.63 14.52 8.84
C ASN A 63 0.47 14.73 7.32
N GLU A 64 0.14 15.95 6.90
CA GLU A 64 -0.11 16.28 5.49
C GLU A 64 1.04 15.88 4.54
N LYS A 65 2.29 16.11 4.96
CA LYS A 65 3.46 15.73 4.16
C LYS A 65 3.55 14.22 4.00
N GLU A 66 3.41 13.48 5.10
CA GLU A 66 3.48 12.02 5.07
C GLU A 66 2.32 11.40 4.28
N ALA A 67 1.11 11.95 4.39
CA ALA A 67 -0.05 11.54 3.61
C ALA A 67 0.15 11.81 2.11
N THR A 68 0.77 12.94 1.77
CA THR A 68 1.16 13.29 0.39
C THR A 68 2.21 12.30 -0.13
N ASP A 69 3.27 12.06 0.62
CA ASP A 69 4.35 11.12 0.26
C ASP A 69 3.80 9.69 0.06
N LEU A 70 2.91 9.23 0.96
CA LEU A 70 2.23 7.94 0.84
C LEU A 70 1.37 7.86 -0.43
N THR A 71 0.60 8.90 -0.71
CA THR A 71 -0.27 8.97 -1.91
C THR A 71 0.56 8.93 -3.19
N ILE A 72 1.71 9.62 -3.22
CA ILE A 72 2.66 9.56 -4.34
C ILE A 72 3.23 8.16 -4.50
N ALA A 73 3.60 7.49 -3.41
CA ALA A 73 4.09 6.11 -3.46
C ALA A 73 3.04 5.15 -4.05
N ILE A 74 1.77 5.28 -3.63
CA ILE A 74 0.64 4.48 -4.14
C ILE A 74 0.41 4.73 -5.64
N ALA A 75 0.40 6.00 -6.07
CA ALA A 75 0.23 6.38 -7.47
C ALA A 75 1.40 5.87 -8.34
N THR A 76 2.62 5.90 -7.81
CA THR A 76 3.82 5.44 -8.48
C THR A 76 3.76 3.94 -8.73
N ILE A 77 3.44 3.12 -7.73
CA ILE A 77 3.33 1.67 -7.94
C ILE A 77 2.15 1.29 -8.83
N ASN A 78 1.03 2.00 -8.72
CA ASN A 78 -0.12 1.82 -9.61
C ASN A 78 0.24 2.09 -11.09
N SER A 79 1.09 3.09 -11.34
CA SER A 79 1.61 3.40 -12.68
C SER A 79 2.56 2.30 -13.17
N TRP A 80 3.51 1.87 -12.34
CA TRP A 80 4.43 0.77 -12.68
C TRP A 80 3.70 -0.54 -12.99
N ASN A 81 2.66 -0.87 -12.23
CA ASN A 81 1.85 -2.06 -12.47
C ASN A 81 1.14 -2.01 -13.83
N ARG A 82 0.56 -0.86 -14.19
CA ARG A 82 -0.10 -0.65 -15.49
C ARG A 82 0.89 -0.81 -16.65
N LEU A 83 2.09 -0.25 -16.53
CA LEU A 83 3.15 -0.42 -17.52
C LEU A 83 3.61 -1.88 -17.62
N ALA A 84 3.98 -2.51 -16.50
CA ALA A 84 4.50 -3.87 -16.49
C ALA A 84 3.49 -4.89 -17.02
N VAL A 85 2.24 -4.84 -16.55
CA VAL A 85 1.18 -5.76 -17.00
C VAL A 85 0.75 -5.43 -18.43
N GLY A 86 0.52 -4.15 -18.73
CA GLY A 86 0.11 -3.67 -20.06
C GLY A 86 1.08 -4.09 -21.15
N PHE A 87 2.38 -4.05 -20.88
CA PHE A 87 3.45 -4.46 -21.81
C PHE A 87 3.97 -5.88 -21.59
N ARG A 88 3.23 -6.74 -20.84
CA ARG A 88 3.56 -8.17 -20.64
C ARG A 88 4.99 -8.44 -20.16
N LYS A 89 5.50 -7.57 -19.28
CA LYS A 89 6.82 -7.73 -18.69
C LYS A 89 6.81 -8.91 -17.71
N SER A 90 7.58 -9.95 -18.00
CA SER A 90 7.78 -11.07 -17.06
C SER A 90 8.66 -10.68 -15.87
N PRO A 91 8.40 -11.24 -14.67
CA PRO A 91 9.32 -11.12 -13.55
C PRO A 91 10.71 -11.66 -13.90
N LYS A 92 11.76 -11.03 -13.36
CA LYS A 92 13.14 -11.53 -13.37
C LYS A 92 13.56 -11.99 -11.98
#